data_AF-A0AAD4ZFJ0-F1
#
_entry.id   AF-A0AAD4ZFJ0-F1
#
_cell.length_a   1.000
_cell.length_b   1.000
_cell.length_c   1.000
_cell.angle_alpha   90.00
_cell.angle_beta   90.00
_cell.angle_gamma   90.00
#
_symmetry.space_group_name_H-M   'P 1'
#
loop_
_entity.id
_entity.type
_entity.pdbx_description
1 polymer ?
#
loop_
_entity_poly.entity_id
_entity_poly.type
_entity_poly.pdbx_seq_one_letter_code
_entity_poly.pdbx_strand_id
1 'polypeptide(L)'
;MWRQTCPSSINDSRRTSLRRGGFEAVVDELQGQFQGLLNSALDGIKLHVQAKLDHFLAELTSLRDEVKDVKGDWALCKEAVLNKTRTPKEPKVLDSFKPKSYNGKMEAKKLDIFLWNIERYFKYLKLEDDEPKINTATLFLTDNAIMWGRRRSMEIEQGTFTLETWDDFKKDIMLHFYPENAKYEAKEKLRWLKQTGSMKDYVATFTNMLFEVSSMTDEDKLMYFMSGLQNWAKLELQRRHVQNLSEAIAAAESLVEFKRSDQGDSKFKGKKGGSGSDGGDNKPK
;
A
#
# COMPACT_ATOMS: atom_id res chain seq x y z
N MET A 1 -89.43 1.36 -124.86
CA MET A 1 -90.12 0.65 -123.76
C MET A 1 -89.07 0.29 -122.72
N TRP A 2 -89.18 0.91 -121.53
CA TRP A 2 -88.48 0.69 -120.25
C TRP A 2 -86.95 0.85 -120.12
N ARG A 3 -86.58 1.86 -119.31
CA ARG A 3 -85.31 1.96 -118.57
C ARG A 3 -85.23 0.82 -117.55
N GLN A 4 -84.05 0.24 -117.37
CA GLN A 4 -83.66 -0.40 -116.11
C GLN A 4 -82.31 0.15 -115.66
N THR A 5 -82.39 0.97 -114.61
CA THR A 5 -81.34 1.26 -113.65
C THR A 5 -81.05 0.02 -112.81
N CYS A 6 -79.78 -0.33 -112.66
CA CYS A 6 -79.28 -1.16 -111.55
C CYS A 6 -78.15 -0.42 -110.83
N PRO A 7 -78.02 -0.53 -109.49
CA PRO A 7 -77.26 0.40 -108.67
C PRO A 7 -75.83 -0.08 -108.45
N SER A 8 -74.86 0.72 -108.90
CA SER A 8 -73.46 0.61 -108.45
C SER A 8 -73.26 1.56 -107.26
N SER A 9 -72.53 1.11 -106.23
CA SER A 9 -71.98 1.90 -105.11
C SER A 9 -72.67 1.84 -103.73
N ILE A 10 -73.05 0.65 -103.24
CA ILE A 10 -73.36 0.48 -101.79
C ILE A 10 -72.50 -0.60 -101.09
N ASN A 11 -71.84 -1.49 -101.83
CA ASN A 11 -71.17 -2.66 -101.21
C ASN A 11 -69.65 -2.53 -100.99
N ASP A 12 -69.01 -1.43 -101.42
CA ASP A 12 -67.56 -1.23 -101.24
C ASP A 12 -67.23 -0.53 -99.90
N SER A 13 -68.07 0.43 -99.48
CA SER A 13 -67.88 1.14 -98.20
C SER A 13 -68.05 0.25 -96.96
N ARG A 14 -68.93 -0.78 -96.99
CA ARG A 14 -69.09 -1.72 -95.86
C ARG A 14 -67.95 -2.72 -95.75
N ARG A 15 -67.37 -3.16 -96.88
CA ARG A 15 -66.28 -4.14 -96.88
C ARG A 15 -64.95 -3.49 -96.48
N THR A 16 -64.76 -2.23 -96.86
CA THR A 16 -63.63 -1.41 -96.43
C THR A 16 -63.75 -0.93 -94.99
N SER A 17 -64.95 -0.62 -94.48
CA SER A 17 -65.14 -0.29 -93.05
C SER A 17 -64.92 -1.50 -92.12
N LEU A 18 -65.34 -2.71 -92.52
CA LEU A 18 -65.16 -3.92 -91.73
C LEU A 18 -63.67 -4.35 -91.64
N ARG A 19 -62.91 -4.23 -92.75
CA ARG A 19 -61.45 -4.44 -92.74
C ARG A 19 -60.71 -3.38 -91.94
N ARG A 20 -61.15 -2.12 -92.01
CA ARG A 20 -60.55 -1.00 -91.26
C ARG A 20 -60.77 -1.15 -89.75
N GLY A 21 -61.97 -1.50 -89.32
CA GLY A 21 -62.27 -1.79 -87.90
C GLY A 21 -61.55 -3.02 -87.36
N GLY A 22 -61.30 -4.04 -88.19
CA GLY A 22 -60.48 -5.20 -87.81
C GLY A 22 -58.99 -4.87 -87.64
N PHE A 23 -58.46 -3.95 -88.45
CA PHE A 23 -57.07 -3.47 -88.30
C PHE A 23 -56.92 -2.55 -87.08
N GLU A 24 -57.87 -1.63 -86.85
CA GLU A 24 -57.90 -0.78 -85.66
C GLU A 24 -57.99 -1.61 -84.37
N ALA A 25 -58.82 -2.66 -84.34
CA ALA A 25 -58.90 -3.56 -83.19
C ALA A 25 -57.58 -4.31 -82.90
N VAL A 26 -56.84 -4.70 -83.94
CA VAL A 26 -55.51 -5.35 -83.77
C VAL A 26 -54.46 -4.34 -83.29
N VAL A 27 -54.52 -3.10 -83.74
CA VAL A 27 -53.65 -2.01 -83.27
C VAL A 27 -53.95 -1.68 -81.81
N ASP A 28 -55.22 -1.59 -81.42
CA ASP A 28 -55.65 -1.33 -80.04
C ASP A 28 -55.25 -2.47 -79.09
N GLU A 29 -55.40 -3.73 -79.52
CA GLU A 29 -54.96 -4.90 -78.76
C GLU A 29 -53.43 -4.91 -78.59
N LEU A 30 -52.68 -4.66 -79.65
CA LEU A 30 -51.22 -4.60 -79.60
C LEU A 30 -50.73 -3.44 -78.71
N GLN A 31 -51.40 -2.29 -78.77
CA GLN A 31 -51.13 -1.15 -77.90
C GLN A 31 -51.47 -1.48 -76.44
N GLY A 32 -52.56 -2.18 -76.18
CA GLY A 32 -52.94 -2.67 -74.86
C GLY A 32 -51.90 -3.63 -74.29
N GLN A 33 -51.41 -4.58 -75.10
CA GLN A 33 -50.34 -5.52 -74.71
C GLN A 33 -49.02 -4.80 -74.43
N PHE A 34 -48.64 -3.84 -75.28
CA PHE A 34 -47.42 -3.06 -75.08
C PHE A 34 -47.50 -2.20 -73.82
N GLN A 35 -48.63 -1.55 -73.58
CA GLN A 35 -48.87 -0.77 -72.37
C GLN A 35 -48.88 -1.67 -71.11
N GLY A 36 -49.46 -2.86 -71.21
CA GLY A 36 -49.46 -3.86 -70.13
C GLY A 36 -48.05 -4.34 -69.78
N LEU A 37 -47.22 -4.63 -70.79
CA LEU A 37 -45.82 -5.01 -70.60
C LEU A 37 -44.99 -3.87 -70.00
N LEU A 38 -45.19 -2.63 -70.46
CA LEU A 38 -44.53 -1.46 -69.88
C LEU A 38 -44.89 -1.25 -68.41
N ASN A 39 -46.18 -1.33 -68.08
CA ASN A 39 -46.64 -1.18 -66.70
C ASN A 39 -46.10 -2.31 -65.81
N SER A 40 -46.11 -3.55 -66.29
CA SER A 40 -45.54 -4.70 -65.56
C SER A 40 -44.03 -4.57 -65.36
N ALA A 41 -43.29 -4.10 -66.35
CA ALA A 41 -41.85 -3.86 -66.23
C ALA A 41 -41.55 -2.72 -65.24
N LEU A 42 -42.35 -1.65 -65.27
CA LEU A 42 -42.24 -0.54 -64.34
C LEU A 42 -42.53 -0.97 -62.89
N ASP A 43 -43.57 -1.77 -62.66
CA ASP A 43 -43.90 -2.34 -61.36
C ASP A 43 -42.80 -3.29 -60.87
N GLY A 44 -42.23 -4.10 -61.76
CA GLY A 44 -41.09 -4.97 -61.46
C GLY A 44 -39.86 -4.18 -61.02
N ILE A 45 -39.53 -3.10 -61.72
CA ILE A 45 -38.42 -2.20 -61.34
C ILE A 45 -38.72 -1.54 -59.99
N LYS A 46 -39.95 -1.04 -59.79
CA LYS A 46 -40.37 -0.40 -58.54
C LYS A 46 -40.25 -1.36 -57.36
N LEU A 47 -40.72 -2.59 -57.49
CA LEU A 47 -40.60 -3.63 -56.46
C LEU A 47 -39.14 -4.00 -56.20
N HIS A 48 -38.30 -4.12 -57.24
CA HIS A 48 -36.88 -4.42 -57.07
C HIS A 48 -36.13 -3.30 -56.34
N VAL A 49 -36.41 -2.04 -56.69
CA VAL A 49 -35.84 -0.87 -56.02
C VAL A 49 -36.32 -0.80 -54.57
N GLN A 50 -37.61 -1.04 -54.31
CA GLN A 50 -38.16 -1.04 -52.96
C GLN A 50 -37.52 -2.14 -52.10
N ALA A 51 -37.41 -3.37 -52.63
CA ALA A 51 -36.78 -4.49 -51.93
C ALA A 51 -35.31 -4.21 -51.60
N LYS A 52 -34.57 -3.59 -52.53
CA LYS A 52 -33.19 -3.16 -52.25
C LYS A 52 -33.13 -2.08 -51.19
N LEU A 53 -34.05 -1.12 -51.22
CA LEU A 53 -34.10 -0.03 -50.25
C LEU A 53 -34.41 -0.57 -48.85
N ASP A 54 -35.35 -1.50 -48.74
CA ASP A 54 -35.67 -2.18 -47.47
C ASP A 54 -34.49 -3.02 -46.97
N HIS A 55 -33.78 -3.73 -47.85
CA HIS A 55 -32.56 -4.46 -47.52
C HIS A 55 -31.46 -3.55 -46.99
N PHE A 56 -31.18 -2.44 -47.69
CA PHE A 56 -30.18 -1.47 -47.24
C PHE A 56 -30.57 -0.81 -45.91
N LEU A 57 -31.86 -0.53 -45.69
CA LEU A 57 -32.33 -0.03 -44.40
C LEU A 57 -32.09 -1.03 -43.29
N ALA A 58 -32.35 -2.32 -43.53
CA ALA A 58 -32.09 -3.39 -42.56
C ALA A 58 -30.59 -3.51 -42.20
N GLU A 59 -29.70 -3.47 -43.20
CA GLU A 59 -28.25 -3.47 -42.97
C GLU A 59 -27.79 -2.25 -42.19
N LEU A 60 -28.29 -1.05 -42.53
CA LEU A 60 -27.96 0.18 -41.79
C LEU A 60 -28.45 0.15 -40.35
N THR A 61 -29.60 -0.49 -40.08
CA THR A 61 -30.06 -0.70 -38.70
C THR A 61 -29.21 -1.70 -37.95
N SER A 62 -28.79 -2.81 -38.59
CA SER A 62 -27.89 -3.80 -37.99
C SER A 62 -26.55 -3.19 -37.60
N LEU A 63 -25.91 -2.48 -38.54
CA LEU A 63 -24.63 -1.81 -38.31
C LEU A 63 -24.72 -0.76 -37.19
N ARG A 64 -25.86 -0.05 -37.10
CA ARG A 64 -26.08 0.92 -36.02
C ARG A 64 -26.10 0.25 -34.65
N ASP A 65 -26.74 -0.91 -34.54
CA ASP A 65 -26.85 -1.62 -33.28
C ASP A 65 -25.52 -2.27 -32.89
N GLU A 66 -24.76 -2.83 -33.84
CA GLU A 66 -23.39 -3.29 -33.61
C GLU A 66 -22.48 -2.17 -33.10
N VAL A 67 -22.57 -0.96 -33.68
CA VAL A 67 -21.79 0.19 -33.22
C VAL A 67 -22.19 0.61 -31.79
N LYS A 68 -23.46 0.47 -31.40
CA LYS A 68 -23.89 0.74 -30.01
C LYS A 68 -23.31 -0.30 -29.06
N ASP A 69 -23.32 -1.58 -29.43
CA ASP A 69 -22.80 -2.66 -28.61
C ASP A 69 -21.28 -2.52 -28.42
N VAL A 70 -20.53 -2.31 -29.51
CA VAL A 70 -19.08 -2.05 -29.45
C VAL A 70 -18.77 -0.83 -28.59
N LYS A 71 -19.61 0.21 -28.64
CA LYS A 71 -19.45 1.40 -27.78
C LYS A 71 -19.72 1.09 -26.31
N GLY A 72 -20.68 0.20 -26.01
CA GLY A 72 -20.95 -0.32 -24.67
C GLY A 72 -19.77 -1.13 -24.14
N ASP A 73 -19.27 -2.08 -24.94
CA ASP A 73 -18.10 -2.90 -24.60
C ASP A 73 -16.84 -2.06 -24.42
N TRP A 74 -16.64 -1.04 -25.26
CA TRP A 74 -15.54 -0.08 -25.09
C TRP A 74 -15.67 0.71 -23.79
N ALA A 75 -16.87 1.12 -23.38
CA ALA A 75 -17.09 1.80 -22.11
C ALA A 75 -16.78 0.88 -20.92
N LEU A 76 -17.23 -0.38 -20.96
CA LEU A 76 -16.94 -1.38 -19.94
C LEU A 76 -15.45 -1.70 -19.85
N CYS A 77 -14.78 -1.89 -20.99
CA CYS A 77 -13.33 -2.06 -21.06
C CYS A 77 -12.59 -0.83 -20.53
N LYS A 78 -13.02 0.37 -20.90
CA LYS A 78 -12.44 1.62 -20.39
C LYS A 78 -12.60 1.74 -18.88
N GLU A 79 -13.76 1.40 -18.32
CA GLU A 79 -13.98 1.37 -16.87
C GLU A 79 -13.16 0.28 -16.17
N ALA A 80 -13.10 -0.93 -16.74
CA ALA A 80 -12.28 -2.02 -16.21
C ALA A 80 -10.79 -1.68 -16.23
N VAL A 81 -10.31 -1.03 -17.29
CA VAL A 81 -8.93 -0.53 -17.39
C VAL A 81 -8.73 0.60 -16.39
N LEU A 82 -9.64 1.57 -16.25
CA LEU A 82 -9.51 2.64 -15.26
C LEU A 82 -9.52 2.11 -13.82
N ASN A 83 -10.32 1.09 -13.53
CA ASN A 83 -10.39 0.43 -12.22
C ASN A 83 -9.17 -0.48 -11.96
N LYS A 84 -8.56 -1.10 -12.98
CA LYS A 84 -7.27 -1.80 -12.86
C LYS A 84 -6.08 -0.82 -12.77
N THR A 85 -6.21 0.38 -13.35
CA THR A 85 -5.19 1.45 -13.29
C THR A 85 -5.35 2.33 -12.05
N ARG A 86 -6.42 2.14 -11.27
CA ARG A 86 -6.39 2.39 -9.82
C ARG A 86 -5.51 1.31 -9.20
N THR A 87 -4.20 1.44 -9.41
CA THR A 87 -3.28 1.15 -8.33
C THR A 87 -3.89 1.78 -7.07
N PRO A 88 -3.90 1.10 -5.92
CA PRO A 88 -4.16 1.78 -4.66
C PRO A 88 -3.29 3.03 -4.71
N LYS A 89 -3.90 4.22 -4.70
CA LYS A 89 -3.18 5.45 -4.37
C LYS A 89 -2.43 5.04 -3.12
N GLU A 90 -1.11 4.87 -3.22
CA GLU A 90 -0.30 4.53 -2.06
C GLU A 90 -0.73 5.55 -1.01
N PRO A 91 -1.39 5.09 0.07
CA PRO A 91 -1.68 6.02 1.14
C PRO A 91 -0.29 6.52 1.54
N LYS A 92 -0.12 7.84 1.70
CA LYS A 92 1.12 8.48 2.21
C LYS A 92 1.61 7.91 3.56
N VAL A 93 0.90 6.91 4.08
CA VAL A 93 1.19 6.04 5.20
C VAL A 93 2.19 4.90 4.84
N LEU A 94 2.38 4.57 3.56
CA LEU A 94 3.23 3.46 3.10
C LEU A 94 4.71 3.67 3.49
N ASP A 95 5.21 4.91 3.42
CA ASP A 95 6.58 5.24 3.83
C ASP A 95 6.76 5.16 5.36
N SER A 96 5.72 5.45 6.15
CA SER A 96 5.82 5.46 7.62
C SER A 96 5.88 4.08 8.26
N PHE A 97 5.48 3.02 7.55
CA PHE A 97 5.59 1.63 8.02
C PHE A 97 6.82 0.90 7.51
N LYS A 98 7.63 1.55 6.66
CA LYS A 98 8.83 0.95 6.11
C LYS A 98 9.84 0.67 7.23
N PRO A 99 10.25 -0.60 7.45
CA PRO A 99 11.25 -0.94 8.45
C PRO A 99 12.55 -0.18 8.23
N LYS A 100 13.23 0.16 9.34
CA LYS A 100 14.59 0.69 9.28
C LYS A 100 15.52 -0.39 8.75
N SER A 101 16.38 -0.03 7.81
CA SER A 101 17.39 -0.93 7.27
C SER A 101 18.41 -1.34 8.33
N TYR A 102 18.93 -2.57 8.20
CA TYR A 102 19.96 -3.11 9.08
C TYR A 102 21.33 -3.09 8.39
N ASN A 103 22.33 -2.52 9.05
CA ASN A 103 23.67 -2.32 8.48
C ASN A 103 24.68 -3.44 8.77
N GLY A 104 24.28 -4.47 9.52
CA GLY A 104 25.17 -5.59 9.86
C GLY A 104 26.17 -5.28 10.98
N LYS A 105 25.91 -4.28 11.82
CA LYS A 105 26.65 -4.10 13.07
C LYS A 105 26.29 -5.23 14.04
N MET A 106 27.29 -5.88 14.62
CA MET A 106 27.14 -6.95 15.62
C MET A 106 26.63 -6.40 16.97
N GLU A 107 25.41 -5.89 16.97
CA GLU A 107 24.72 -5.35 18.14
C GLU A 107 23.41 -6.10 18.28
N ALA A 108 23.31 -6.99 19.27
CA ALA A 108 22.14 -7.84 19.52
C ALA A 108 20.83 -7.04 19.49
N LYS A 109 20.79 -5.91 20.20
CA LYS A 109 19.62 -5.02 20.26
C LYS A 109 19.18 -4.51 18.89
N LYS A 110 20.10 -4.12 18.01
CA LYS A 110 19.75 -3.60 16.68
C LYS A 110 19.21 -4.69 15.78
N LEU A 111 19.78 -5.89 15.87
CA LEU A 111 19.30 -7.06 15.13
C LEU A 111 17.92 -7.49 15.62
N ASP A 112 17.70 -7.56 16.94
CA ASP A 112 16.41 -7.90 17.53
C ASP A 112 15.32 -6.88 17.12
N ILE A 113 15.64 -5.58 17.18
CA ILE A 113 14.73 -4.51 16.72
C ILE A 113 14.43 -4.64 15.22
N PHE A 114 15.42 -4.96 14.40
CA PHE A 114 15.24 -5.15 12.96
C PHE A 114 14.29 -6.32 12.66
N LEU A 115 14.57 -7.50 13.23
CA LEU A 115 13.74 -8.69 13.06
C LEU A 115 12.31 -8.45 13.54
N TRP A 116 12.15 -7.79 14.68
CA TRP A 116 10.82 -7.47 15.20
C TRP A 116 10.03 -6.50 14.29
N ASN A 117 10.69 -5.45 13.76
CA ASN A 117 10.04 -4.50 12.86
C ASN A 117 9.66 -5.14 11.52
N ILE A 118 10.49 -6.05 11.00
CA ILE A 118 10.24 -6.68 9.71
C ILE A 118 9.13 -7.72 9.78
N GLU A 119 9.06 -8.49 10.86
CA GLU A 119 7.93 -9.40 11.11
C GLU A 119 6.60 -8.64 11.24
N ARG A 120 6.63 -7.46 11.87
CA ARG A 120 5.44 -6.59 11.93
C ARG A 120 5.06 -6.05 10.55
N TYR A 121 6.05 -5.75 9.71
CA TYR A 121 5.83 -5.33 8.34
C TYR A 121 5.23 -6.44 7.48
N PHE A 122 5.68 -7.70 7.65
CA PHE A 122 5.07 -8.86 6.99
C PHE A 122 3.60 -9.05 7.38
N LYS A 123 3.28 -8.89 8.67
CA LYS A 123 1.89 -8.94 9.16
C LYS A 123 1.03 -7.83 8.54
N TYR A 124 1.58 -6.63 8.37
CA TYR A 124 0.89 -5.52 7.72
C TYR A 124 0.63 -5.79 6.23
N LEU A 125 1.64 -6.31 5.52
CA LEU A 125 1.53 -6.69 4.12
C LEU A 125 0.75 -8.00 3.87
N LYS A 126 0.41 -8.74 4.93
CA LYS A 126 -0.20 -10.07 4.87
C LYS A 126 0.62 -11.06 4.03
N LEU A 127 1.95 -11.03 4.21
CA LEU A 127 2.84 -12.00 3.59
C LEU A 127 2.80 -13.29 4.41
N GLU A 128 2.21 -14.34 3.84
CA GLU A 128 2.09 -15.66 4.46
C GLU A 128 3.20 -16.62 4.01
N ASP A 129 3.63 -16.52 2.75
CA ASP A 129 4.69 -17.34 2.17
C ASP A 129 6.09 -16.92 2.64
N ASP A 130 7.00 -17.88 2.81
CA ASP A 130 8.34 -17.62 3.35
C ASP A 130 9.33 -17.05 2.32
N GLU A 131 9.23 -17.46 1.06
CA GLU A 131 10.06 -16.92 -0.03
C GLU A 131 9.93 -15.38 -0.17
N PRO A 132 8.72 -14.78 -0.29
CA PRO A 132 8.60 -13.33 -0.36
C PRO A 132 8.98 -12.63 0.95
N LYS A 133 8.86 -13.28 2.12
CA LYS A 133 9.36 -12.73 3.39
C LYS A 133 10.88 -12.62 3.39
N ILE A 134 11.59 -13.69 3.00
CA ILE A 134 13.06 -13.72 2.91
C ILE A 134 13.56 -12.68 1.91
N ASN A 135 12.93 -12.61 0.72
CA ASN A 135 13.28 -11.62 -0.30
C ASN A 135 13.06 -10.19 0.20
N THR A 136 11.93 -9.94 0.86
CA THR A 136 11.63 -8.63 1.45
C THR A 136 12.63 -8.30 2.55
N ALA A 137 12.99 -9.24 3.43
CA ALA A 137 13.97 -9.01 4.48
C ALA A 137 15.34 -8.63 3.92
N THR A 138 15.76 -9.32 2.87
CA THR A 138 17.04 -9.08 2.20
C THR A 138 17.11 -7.68 1.59
N LEU A 139 15.98 -7.14 1.10
CA LEU A 139 15.87 -5.76 0.59
C LEU A 139 16.17 -4.70 1.66
N PHE A 140 15.92 -5.00 2.94
CA PHE A 140 16.17 -4.08 4.06
C PHE A 140 17.56 -4.25 4.68
N LEU A 141 18.42 -5.10 4.12
CA LEU A 141 19.83 -5.20 4.52
C LEU A 141 20.67 -4.13 3.82
N THR A 142 21.64 -3.59 4.54
CA THR A 142 22.57 -2.53 4.09
C THR A 142 23.98 -2.81 4.59
N ASP A 143 24.98 -2.13 4.00
CA ASP A 143 26.40 -2.21 4.38
C ASP A 143 26.95 -3.64 4.50
N ASN A 144 27.30 -4.09 5.72
CA ASN A 144 27.87 -5.41 5.93
C ASN A 144 26.81 -6.52 5.81
N ALA A 145 25.55 -6.21 6.17
CA ALA A 145 24.47 -7.18 6.11
C ALA A 145 24.10 -7.56 4.67
N ILE A 146 24.14 -6.62 3.72
CA ILE A 146 23.84 -6.95 2.31
C ILE A 146 24.93 -7.83 1.69
N MET A 147 26.19 -7.70 2.15
CA MET A 147 27.29 -8.57 1.71
C MET A 147 27.11 -10.02 2.19
N TRP A 148 26.66 -10.21 3.44
CA TRP A 148 26.26 -11.51 3.95
C TRP A 148 25.08 -12.08 3.15
N GLY A 149 24.02 -11.29 2.93
CA GLY A 149 22.85 -11.70 2.16
C GLY A 149 23.23 -12.15 0.74
N ARG A 150 24.07 -11.37 0.05
CA ARG A 150 24.61 -11.73 -1.27
C ARG A 150 25.39 -13.04 -1.26
N ARG A 151 26.20 -13.29 -0.22
CA ARG A 151 26.93 -14.57 -0.08
C ARG A 151 25.97 -15.75 0.05
N ARG A 152 24.95 -15.63 0.90
CA ARG A 152 23.94 -16.68 1.09
C ARG A 152 23.12 -16.94 -0.17
N SER A 153 22.76 -15.92 -0.94
CA SER A 153 22.10 -16.10 -2.24
C SER A 153 22.95 -16.94 -3.20
N MET A 154 24.26 -16.70 -3.29
CA MET A 154 25.15 -17.50 -4.14
C MET A 154 25.27 -18.96 -3.66
N GLU A 155 25.29 -19.21 -2.35
CA GLU A 155 25.36 -20.57 -1.80
C GLU A 155 24.06 -21.35 -2.05
N ILE A 156 22.91 -20.68 -2.05
CA ILE A 156 21.61 -21.26 -2.44
C ILE A 156 21.61 -21.62 -3.93
N GLU A 157 22.08 -20.73 -4.81
CA GLU A 157 22.21 -21.00 -6.25
C GLU A 157 23.15 -22.19 -6.55
N GLN A 158 24.20 -22.34 -5.74
CA GLN A 158 25.14 -23.47 -5.84
C GLN A 158 24.62 -24.76 -5.20
N GLY A 159 23.47 -24.71 -4.52
CA GLY A 159 22.89 -25.84 -3.80
C GLY A 159 23.67 -26.28 -2.55
N THR A 160 24.59 -25.46 -2.05
CA THR A 160 25.41 -25.77 -0.85
C THR A 160 24.72 -25.37 0.46
N PHE A 161 23.70 -24.50 0.38
CA PHE A 161 22.93 -24.02 1.52
C PHE A 161 21.45 -23.96 1.16
N THR A 162 20.58 -24.37 2.08
CA THR A 162 19.13 -24.29 1.92
C THR A 162 18.55 -23.31 2.93
N LEU A 163 17.77 -22.35 2.43
CA LEU A 163 17.11 -21.33 3.23
C LEU A 163 15.65 -21.24 2.81
N GLU A 164 14.87 -22.24 3.22
CA GLU A 164 13.48 -22.41 2.76
C GLU A 164 12.47 -21.71 3.67
N THR A 165 12.80 -21.54 4.96
CA THR A 165 11.86 -20.99 5.94
C THR A 165 12.32 -19.66 6.51
N TRP A 166 11.35 -18.84 6.93
CA TRP A 166 11.66 -17.59 7.64
C TRP A 166 12.43 -17.82 8.94
N ASP A 167 12.17 -18.93 9.62
CA ASP A 167 12.86 -19.28 10.87
C ASP A 167 14.32 -19.66 10.63
N ASP A 168 14.65 -20.29 9.51
CA ASP A 168 16.04 -20.59 9.15
C ASP A 168 16.81 -19.33 8.78
N PHE A 169 16.14 -18.36 8.12
CA PHE A 169 16.71 -17.03 7.90
C PHE A 169 17.05 -16.34 9.23
N LYS A 170 16.12 -16.37 10.20
CA LYS A 170 16.36 -15.80 11.53
C LYS A 170 17.53 -16.48 12.24
N LYS A 171 17.60 -17.81 12.23
CA LYS A 171 18.72 -18.53 12.86
C LYS A 171 20.05 -18.15 12.22
N ASP A 172 20.11 -18.09 10.90
CA ASP A 172 21.36 -17.82 10.19
C ASP A 172 21.84 -16.38 10.36
N ILE A 173 20.93 -15.39 10.25
CA ILE A 173 21.29 -13.99 10.48
C ILE A 173 21.69 -13.75 11.94
N MET A 174 21.05 -14.43 12.90
CA MET A 174 21.44 -14.40 14.30
C MET A 174 22.81 -15.07 14.49
N LEU A 175 23.10 -16.20 13.85
CA LEU A 175 24.40 -16.84 13.96
C LEU A 175 25.54 -15.94 13.48
N HIS A 176 25.32 -15.17 12.40
CA HIS A 176 26.37 -14.30 11.82
C HIS A 176 26.53 -12.96 12.53
N PHE A 177 25.45 -12.36 13.03
CA PHE A 177 25.49 -11.00 13.54
C PHE A 177 25.17 -10.86 15.04
N TYR A 178 24.71 -11.92 15.70
CA TYR A 178 24.45 -11.88 17.13
C TYR A 178 25.75 -12.18 17.89
N PRO A 179 26.26 -11.24 18.71
CA PRO A 179 27.46 -11.51 19.49
C PRO A 179 27.19 -12.64 20.48
N GLU A 180 28.03 -13.68 20.47
CA GLU A 180 27.91 -14.86 21.36
C GLU A 180 27.80 -14.46 22.83
N ASN A 181 28.56 -13.44 23.23
CA ASN A 181 28.61 -12.95 24.61
C ASN A 181 27.57 -11.86 24.93
N ALA A 182 26.68 -11.48 24.01
CA ALA A 182 25.79 -10.33 24.20
C ALA A 182 24.92 -10.42 25.47
N LYS A 183 24.36 -11.61 25.74
CA LYS A 183 23.53 -11.84 26.95
C LYS A 183 24.36 -11.76 28.23
N TYR A 184 25.59 -12.29 28.20
CA TYR A 184 26.51 -12.24 29.33
C TYR A 184 26.97 -10.79 29.59
N GLU A 185 27.39 -10.08 28.54
CA GLU A 185 27.78 -8.67 28.63
C GLU A 185 26.66 -7.77 29.16
N ALA A 186 25.41 -7.98 28.72
CA ALA A 186 24.27 -7.23 29.22
C ALA A 186 24.04 -7.47 30.72
N LYS A 187 24.13 -8.73 31.17
CA LYS A 187 24.07 -9.09 32.59
C LYS A 187 25.22 -8.49 33.39
N GLU A 188 26.43 -8.54 32.85
CA GLU A 188 27.62 -8.01 33.52
C GLU A 188 27.56 -6.48 33.64
N LYS A 189 27.17 -5.77 32.57
CA LYS A 189 26.94 -4.31 32.58
C LYS A 189 25.88 -3.93 33.61
N LEU A 190 24.79 -4.69 33.72
CA LEU A 190 23.76 -4.46 34.72
C LEU A 190 24.28 -4.68 36.15
N ARG A 191 25.03 -5.76 36.38
CA ARG A 191 25.63 -6.07 37.69
C ARG A 191 26.56 -4.96 38.18
N TRP A 192 27.30 -4.36 37.26
CA TRP A 192 28.24 -3.28 37.56
C TRP A 192 27.66 -1.88 37.41
N LEU A 193 26.36 -1.75 37.11
CA LEU A 193 25.71 -0.46 36.96
C LEU A 193 25.67 0.28 38.30
N LYS A 194 26.34 1.43 38.36
CA LYS A 194 26.39 2.30 39.53
C LYS A 194 25.78 3.67 39.22
N GLN A 195 25.12 4.26 40.21
CA GLN A 195 24.65 5.63 40.15
C GLN A 195 25.85 6.60 40.22
N THR A 196 26.30 7.06 39.05
CA THR A 196 27.35 8.08 38.91
C THR A 196 26.79 9.50 38.81
N GLY A 197 25.59 9.65 38.25
CA GLY A 197 24.93 10.94 38.00
C GLY A 197 23.64 11.13 38.79
N SER A 198 22.65 11.77 38.15
CA SER A 198 21.34 12.00 38.77
C SER A 198 20.59 10.67 38.98
N MET A 199 19.67 10.66 39.94
CA MET A 199 18.81 9.49 40.17
C MET A 199 17.96 9.17 38.94
N LYS A 200 17.47 10.19 38.24
CA LYS A 200 16.66 10.03 37.03
C LYS A 200 17.44 9.35 35.91
N ASP A 201 18.71 9.74 35.71
CA ASP A 201 19.57 9.12 34.70
C ASP A 201 19.88 7.67 35.06
N TYR A 202 20.09 7.39 36.36
CA TYR A 202 20.29 6.04 36.85
C TYR A 202 19.07 5.14 36.61
N VAL A 203 17.86 5.62 36.97
CA VAL A 203 16.61 4.88 36.71
C VAL A 203 16.47 4.62 35.20
N ALA A 204 16.65 5.64 34.36
CA ALA A 204 16.53 5.50 32.91
C ALA A 204 17.54 4.49 32.33
N THR A 205 18.79 4.54 32.77
CA THR A 205 19.84 3.61 32.32
C THR A 205 19.58 2.18 32.82
N PHE A 206 19.15 2.01 34.06
CA PHE A 206 18.78 0.72 34.63
C PHE A 206 17.60 0.09 33.88
N THR A 207 16.52 0.84 33.66
CA THR A 207 15.35 0.37 32.90
C THR A 207 15.72 0.01 31.47
N ASN A 208 16.59 0.79 30.81
CA ASN A 208 17.06 0.45 29.46
C ASN A 208 17.88 -0.85 29.43
N MET A 209 18.75 -1.10 30.42
CA MET A 209 19.49 -2.36 30.52
C MET A 209 18.59 -3.57 30.85
N LEU A 210 17.50 -3.36 31.59
CA LEU A 210 16.52 -4.43 31.85
C LEU A 210 15.88 -4.97 30.57
N PHE A 211 15.61 -4.11 29.57
CA PHE A 211 15.07 -4.58 28.29
C PHE A 211 16.05 -5.49 27.53
N GLU A 212 17.35 -5.38 27.78
CA GLU A 212 18.39 -6.20 27.15
C GLU A 212 18.60 -7.54 27.89
N VAL A 213 18.26 -7.62 29.17
CA VAL A 213 18.38 -8.84 29.99
C VAL A 213 16.99 -9.43 30.26
N SER A 214 16.50 -10.24 29.32
CA SER A 214 15.12 -10.77 29.33
C SER A 214 14.79 -11.83 30.39
N SER A 215 15.78 -12.38 31.13
CA SER A 215 15.59 -13.52 32.04
C SER A 215 16.03 -13.22 33.49
N MET A 216 15.29 -12.37 34.22
CA MET A 216 15.54 -12.13 35.65
C MET A 216 14.24 -12.08 36.46
N THR A 217 14.31 -12.56 37.70
CA THR A 217 13.22 -12.48 38.67
C THR A 217 13.05 -11.04 39.18
N ASP A 218 11.87 -10.68 39.67
CA ASP A 218 11.64 -9.32 40.18
C ASP A 218 12.45 -9.03 41.46
N GLU A 219 12.72 -10.05 42.26
CA GLU A 219 13.62 -9.99 43.42
C GLU A 219 15.07 -9.66 42.99
N ASP A 220 15.58 -10.36 41.97
CA ASP A 220 16.91 -10.08 41.43
C ASP A 220 16.99 -8.66 40.87
N LYS A 221 15.97 -8.22 40.14
CA LYS A 221 15.94 -6.85 39.59
C LYS A 221 15.98 -5.80 40.71
N LEU A 222 15.19 -6.00 41.78
CA LEU A 222 15.21 -5.10 42.93
C LEU A 222 16.60 -5.12 43.62
N MET A 223 17.18 -6.30 43.82
CA MET A 223 18.51 -6.45 44.42
C MET A 223 19.57 -5.71 43.58
N TYR A 224 19.60 -5.91 42.27
CA TYR A 224 20.55 -5.23 41.38
C TYR A 224 20.35 -3.71 41.41
N PHE A 225 19.10 -3.23 41.37
CA PHE A 225 18.77 -1.81 41.48
C PHE A 225 19.31 -1.22 42.79
N MET A 226 18.98 -1.84 43.93
CA MET A 226 19.43 -1.38 45.26
C MET A 226 20.94 -1.46 45.45
N SER A 227 21.61 -2.41 44.77
CA SER A 227 23.07 -2.55 44.81
C SER A 227 23.79 -1.48 44.00
N GLY A 228 23.14 -0.91 42.99
CA GLY A 228 23.71 0.09 42.11
C GLY A 228 23.55 1.53 42.59
N LEU A 229 22.57 1.79 43.46
CA LEU A 229 22.30 3.11 44.03
C LEU A 229 23.44 3.63 44.92
N GLN A 230 23.53 4.97 45.00
CA GLN A 230 24.37 5.63 46.00
C GLN A 230 23.86 5.33 47.42
N ASN A 231 24.78 5.33 48.39
CA ASN A 231 24.49 4.90 49.76
C ASN A 231 23.35 5.71 50.41
N TRP A 232 23.28 7.02 50.19
CA TRP A 232 22.21 7.87 50.73
C TRP A 232 20.83 7.49 50.19
N ALA A 233 20.73 7.17 48.90
CA ALA A 233 19.48 6.80 48.26
C ALA A 233 19.03 5.42 48.69
N LYS A 234 19.98 4.49 48.77
CA LYS A 234 19.73 3.13 49.26
C LYS A 234 19.13 3.14 50.66
N LEU A 235 19.70 3.92 51.58
CA LEU A 235 19.20 4.05 52.95
C LEU A 235 17.78 4.63 52.99
N GLU A 236 17.50 5.64 52.17
CA GLU A 236 16.18 6.26 52.11
C GLU A 236 15.11 5.33 51.51
N LEU A 237 15.47 4.51 50.51
CA LEU A 237 14.57 3.47 49.98
C LEU A 237 14.32 2.36 51.02
N GLN A 238 15.34 1.99 51.80
CA GLN A 238 15.19 1.04 52.91
C GLN A 238 14.27 1.59 54.00
N ARG A 239 14.40 2.88 54.34
CA ARG A 239 13.51 3.57 55.29
C ARG A 239 12.05 3.57 54.83
N ARG A 240 11.82 3.59 53.51
CA ARG A 240 10.49 3.53 52.90
C ARG A 240 9.94 2.11 52.74
N HIS A 241 10.69 1.09 53.16
CA HIS A 241 10.27 -0.32 53.14
C HIS A 241 9.79 -0.84 51.77
N VAL A 242 10.45 -0.40 50.70
CA VAL A 242 10.16 -0.83 49.32
C VAL A 242 10.27 -2.35 49.17
N GLN A 243 9.24 -2.99 48.61
CA GLN A 243 9.19 -4.46 48.46
C GLN A 243 9.43 -4.96 47.04
N ASN A 244 9.29 -4.10 46.03
CA ASN A 244 9.36 -4.49 44.63
C ASN A 244 9.97 -3.37 43.77
N LEU A 245 10.42 -3.73 42.56
CA LEU A 245 11.14 -2.80 41.68
C LEU A 245 10.29 -1.56 41.34
N SER A 246 8.98 -1.72 41.14
CA SER A 246 8.11 -0.60 40.78
C SER A 246 8.01 0.43 41.91
N GLU A 247 7.83 -0.02 43.15
CA GLU A 247 7.88 0.86 44.32
C GLU A 247 9.25 1.51 44.48
N ALA A 248 10.33 0.79 44.17
CA ALA A 248 11.70 1.30 44.25
C ALA A 248 11.93 2.46 43.28
N ILE A 249 11.47 2.30 42.04
CA ILE A 249 11.56 3.33 41.00
C ILE A 249 10.72 4.54 41.40
N ALA A 250 9.47 4.35 41.81
CA ALA A 250 8.60 5.45 42.23
C ALA A 250 9.17 6.21 43.44
N ALA A 251 9.68 5.49 44.44
CA ALA A 251 10.36 6.10 45.58
C ALA A 251 11.61 6.86 45.15
N ALA A 252 12.45 6.29 44.28
CA ALA A 252 13.65 6.94 43.76
C ALA A 252 13.35 8.21 42.98
N GLU A 253 12.31 8.23 42.14
CA GLU A 253 11.88 9.43 41.40
C GLU A 253 11.40 10.54 42.35
N SER A 254 10.66 10.21 43.40
CA SER A 254 10.22 11.20 44.40
C SER A 254 11.38 11.85 45.18
N LEU A 255 12.54 11.19 45.28
CA LEU A 255 13.74 11.76 45.89
C LEU A 255 14.36 12.88 45.06
N VAL A 256 14.14 12.86 43.74
CA VAL A 256 14.60 13.91 42.83
C VAL A 256 13.84 15.22 43.07
N GLU A 257 12.55 15.13 43.40
CA GLU A 257 11.72 16.30 43.70
C GLU A 257 12.13 16.96 45.02
N PHE A 258 12.44 16.16 46.05
CA PHE A 258 12.81 16.66 47.38
C PHE A 258 14.13 17.45 47.40
N LYS A 259 15.11 17.08 46.56
CA LYS A 259 16.40 17.79 46.50
C LYS A 259 16.32 19.16 45.79
N ARG A 260 15.28 19.38 44.97
CA ARG A 260 15.03 20.68 44.31
C ARG A 260 14.30 21.66 45.21
N SER A 261 13.47 21.19 46.16
CA SER A 261 12.80 22.07 47.12
C SER A 261 13.75 22.62 48.20
N ASP A 262 14.76 21.85 48.62
CA ASP A 262 15.69 22.27 49.68
C ASP A 262 16.79 23.26 49.23
N GLN A 263 17.01 23.44 47.92
CA GLN A 263 17.97 24.41 47.39
C GLN A 263 17.36 25.80 47.07
N GLY A 264 16.06 25.99 47.34
CA GLY A 264 15.32 27.22 47.02
C GLY A 264 15.47 28.36 48.04
N ASP A 265 15.81 28.08 49.30
CA ASP A 265 15.77 29.08 50.38
C ASP A 265 17.06 29.12 51.20
N SER A 266 18.11 29.74 50.65
CA SER A 266 19.19 30.30 51.47
C SER A 266 19.72 31.61 50.87
N LYS A 267 18.93 32.67 50.99
CA LYS A 267 19.44 34.04 50.80
C LYS A 267 18.91 34.99 51.87
N PHE A 268 19.30 34.76 53.12
CA PHE A 268 19.25 35.79 54.17
C PHE A 268 20.65 36.42 54.39
N LYS A 269 20.85 37.51 53.66
CA LYS A 269 21.73 38.67 53.85
C LYS A 269 22.58 38.69 55.14
N GLY A 270 23.89 38.52 54.98
CA GLY A 270 24.89 38.98 55.96
C GLY A 270 24.87 40.50 56.06
N LYS A 271 24.72 41.04 57.28
CA LYS A 271 24.79 42.47 57.58
C LYS A 271 26.17 42.77 58.15
N LYS A 272 27.02 43.39 57.32
CA LYS A 272 28.28 44.03 57.70
C LYS A 272 27.95 45.30 58.49
N GLY A 273 28.52 45.46 59.68
CA GLY A 273 28.56 46.72 60.43
C GLY A 273 29.86 46.73 61.23
N GLY A 274 30.75 47.68 60.92
CA GLY A 274 32.03 47.87 61.60
C GLY A 274 32.04 49.07 62.56
N SER A 275 33.22 49.31 63.13
CA SER A 275 33.65 50.38 64.06
C SER A 275 33.53 50.02 65.56
N GLY A 276 34.53 50.16 66.44
CA GLY A 276 35.85 50.82 66.38
C GLY A 276 36.86 50.18 67.38
N SER A 277 38.17 50.45 67.23
CA SER A 277 39.05 51.26 68.12
C SER A 277 39.22 50.68 69.54
N ASP A 278 40.36 50.60 70.22
CA ASP A 278 41.76 51.05 70.10
C ASP A 278 42.47 50.55 71.39
N GLY A 279 43.80 50.43 71.37
CA GLY A 279 44.66 50.22 72.56
C GLY A 279 44.81 48.75 73.00
N GLY A 280 45.97 48.22 73.34
CA GLY A 280 47.30 48.77 73.60
C GLY A 280 48.10 47.66 74.33
N ASP A 281 49.41 47.64 74.09
CA ASP A 281 50.50 46.96 74.81
C ASP A 281 50.19 45.97 75.95
N ASN A 282 50.75 44.75 75.87
CA ASN A 282 52.01 44.42 76.56
C ASN A 282 52.38 42.93 76.41
N LYS A 283 53.64 42.68 76.04
CA LYS A 283 54.41 41.48 76.41
C LYS A 283 55.37 41.94 77.51
N PRO A 284 55.70 41.16 78.55
CA PRO A 284 56.86 40.27 78.37
C PRO A 284 56.88 38.99 79.24
N LYS A 285 57.80 38.10 78.86
CA LYS A 285 58.56 37.07 79.61
C LYS A 285 57.82 36.15 80.58
#